data_AF-A0A800M2X8-F1
#
_entry.id   AF-A0A800M2X8-F1
#
_cell.length_a   1.000
_cell.length_b   1.000
_cell.length_c   1.000
_cell.angle_alpha   90.00
_cell.angle_beta   90.00
_cell.angle_gamma   90.00
#
_symmetry.space_group_name_H-M   'P 1'
#
loop_
_entity.id
_entity.type
_entity.pdbx_description
1 polymer ?
#
loop_
_entity_poly.entity_id
_entity_poly.type
_entity_poly.pdbx_seq_one_letter_code
_entity_poly.pdbx_strand_id
1 'polypeptide(L)'
;MAITAQDVKRLREATGVGMMDCKKALTEADGDFDAAIEILRKKGEKVAAKRADRDATEGVVATATTDDGAAAAMVEVNCETDF
;
A
#
# COMPACT_ATOMS: atom_id res chain seq x y z
N MET A 1 -11.09 23.92 6.91
CA MET A 1 -12.26 23.54 6.08
C MET A 1 -12.86 22.26 6.62
N ALA A 2 -14.17 22.04 6.52
CA ALA A 2 -14.75 20.78 6.97
C ALA A 2 -14.43 19.68 5.94
N ILE A 3 -13.62 18.69 6.33
CA ILE A 3 -13.31 17.52 5.49
C ILE A 3 -14.59 16.73 5.28
N THR A 4 -14.99 16.57 4.01
CA THR A 4 -16.24 15.88 3.69
C THR A 4 -16.05 14.37 3.62
N ALA A 5 -17.14 13.62 3.77
CA ALA A 5 -17.09 12.17 3.56
C ALA A 5 -16.69 11.79 2.12
N GLN A 6 -16.97 12.67 1.14
CA GLN A 6 -16.56 12.48 -0.25
C GLN A 6 -15.05 12.61 -0.42
N ASP A 7 -14.40 13.55 0.27
CA ASP A 7 -12.94 13.73 0.21
C ASP A 7 -12.21 12.50 0.78
N VAL A 8 -12.69 11.99 1.92
CA VAL A 8 -12.13 10.78 2.53
C VAL A 8 -12.32 9.57 1.61
N LYS A 9 -13.50 9.44 0.99
CA LYS A 9 -13.78 8.36 0.04
C LYS A 9 -12.85 8.44 -1.17
N ARG A 10 -12.66 9.63 -1.74
CA ARG A 10 -11.76 9.87 -2.87
C ARG A 10 -10.32 9.48 -2.53
N LEU A 11 -9.83 9.87 -1.35
CA LEU A 11 -8.47 9.55 -0.93
C LEU A 11 -8.28 8.04 -0.72
N ARG A 12 -9.28 7.35 -0.16
CA ARG A 12 -9.28 5.90 -0.04
C ARG A 12 -9.24 5.20 -1.39
N GLU A 13 -10.04 5.64 -2.35
CA GLU A 13 -10.07 5.06 -3.69
C GLU A 13 -8.74 5.25 -4.42
N ALA A 14 -8.06 6.39 -4.22
CA ALA A 14 -6.77 6.66 -4.83
C ALA A 14 -5.61 5.86 -4.20
N THR A 15 -5.68 5.57 -2.90
CA THR A 15 -4.53 5.02 -2.14
C THR A 15 -4.72 3.58 -1.67
N GLY A 16 -5.96 3.08 -1.63
CA GLY A 16 -6.30 1.79 -1.03
C GLY A 16 -6.22 1.76 0.51
N VAL A 17 -5.87 2.87 1.16
CA VAL A 17 -5.66 2.93 2.61
C VAL A 17 -7.01 2.93 3.36
N GLY A 18 -7.01 2.40 4.59
CA GLY A 18 -8.19 2.37 5.45
C GLY A 18 -8.86 3.73 5.63
N MET A 19 -10.20 3.73 5.72
CA MET A 19 -11.03 4.94 5.77
C MET A 19 -10.62 5.92 6.88
N MET A 20 -10.32 5.40 8.08
CA MET A 20 -9.95 6.21 9.23
C MET A 20 -8.57 6.84 9.10
N ASP A 21 -7.63 6.15 8.47
CA ASP A 21 -6.30 6.70 8.22
C ASP A 21 -6.35 7.78 7.14
N CYS A 22 -7.19 7.61 6.11
CA CYS A 22 -7.46 8.66 5.12
C CYS A 22 -8.06 9.91 5.77
N LYS A 23 -9.03 9.76 6.68
CA LYS A 23 -9.62 10.90 7.41
C LYS A 23 -8.59 11.63 8.26
N LYS A 24 -7.76 10.88 9.00
CA LYS A 24 -6.67 11.45 9.81
C LYS A 24 -5.66 12.19 8.95
N ALA A 25 -5.22 11.59 7.85
CA ALA A 25 -4.27 12.22 6.93
C ALA A 25 -4.82 13.52 6.34
N LEU A 26 -6.08 13.54 5.90
CA LEU A 26 -6.73 14.78 5.45
C LEU A 26 -6.84 15.82 6.55
N THR A 27 -7.01 15.39 7.81
CA THR A 27 -7.06 16.30 8.97
C THR A 27 -5.69 16.88 9.29
N GLU A 28 -4.64 16.06 9.23
CA GLU A 28 -3.25 16.50 9.40
C GLU A 28 -2.77 17.38 8.24
N ALA A 29 -3.36 17.22 7.05
CA ALA A 29 -3.09 18.02 5.86
C ALA A 29 -4.03 19.23 5.68
N ASP A 30 -4.87 19.56 6.66
CA ASP A 30 -5.87 20.64 6.58
C ASP A 30 -6.80 20.59 5.35
N GLY A 31 -7.03 19.39 4.82
CA GLY A 31 -7.83 19.12 3.63
C GLY A 31 -7.06 19.11 2.31
N ASP A 32 -5.75 19.32 2.32
CA ASP A 32 -4.90 19.18 1.13
C ASP A 32 -4.75 17.70 0.75
N PHE A 33 -5.15 17.37 -0.47
CA PHE A 33 -5.18 16.01 -0.97
C PHE A 33 -3.78 15.45 -1.23
N ASP A 34 -2.88 16.23 -1.82
CA ASP A 34 -1.54 15.78 -2.19
C ASP A 34 -0.66 15.65 -0.94
N ALA A 35 -0.79 16.59 0.00
CA ALA A 35 -0.14 16.49 1.30
C ALA A 35 -0.65 15.28 2.11
N ALA A 36 -1.96 14.97 2.04
CA ALA A 36 -2.51 13.78 2.68
C ALA A 36 -1.96 12.47 2.08
N ILE A 37 -1.74 12.41 0.75
CA ILE A 37 -1.09 11.26 0.09
C ILE A 37 0.34 11.08 0.63
N GLU A 38 1.12 12.16 0.73
CA GLU A 38 2.48 12.10 1.24
C GLU A 38 2.53 11.65 2.71
N ILE A 39 1.58 12.11 3.54
CA ILE A 39 1.44 11.65 4.92
C ILE A 39 1.15 10.15 4.97
N LEU A 40 0.20 9.67 4.15
CA LEU A 40 -0.16 8.25 4.08
C LEU A 40 1.02 7.39 3.63
N ARG A 41 1.79 7.84 2.63
CA ARG A 41 2.98 7.14 2.13
C ARG A 41 4.03 6.97 3.23
N LYS A 42 4.41 8.06 3.90
CA LYS A 42 5.39 8.03 5.01
C LYS A 42 4.91 7.18 6.18
N LYS A 43 3.60 7.16 6.45
CA LYS A 43 3.01 6.30 7.48
C LYS A 43 3.03 4.83 7.07
N GLY A 44 2.77 4.52 5.80
CA GLY A 44 2.86 3.18 5.23
C GLY A 44 4.25 2.58 5.39
N GLU A 45 5.30 3.36 5.11
CA GLU A 45 6.70 2.94 5.31
C GLU A 45 6.98 2.52 6.76
N LYS A 46 6.49 3.29 7.74
CA LYS A 46 6.63 2.94 9.17
C LYS A 46 5.86 1.67 9.55
N VAL A 47 4.70 1.43 8.96
CA VAL A 47 3.92 0.22 9.21
C VAL A 47 4.64 -0.99 8.60
N ALA A 48 5.17 -0.86 7.39
CA ALA A 48 5.96 -1.91 6.74
C ALA A 48 7.19 -2.26 7.58
N ALA A 49 7.94 -1.27 8.05
CA ALA A 49 9.10 -1.49 8.93
C ALA A 49 8.74 -2.26 10.22
N LYS A 50 7.58 -1.95 10.84
CA LYS A 50 7.10 -2.68 12.02
C LYS A 50 6.64 -4.12 11.75
N ARG A 51 6.37 -4.46 10.49
CA ARG A 51 5.94 -5.80 10.07
C ARG A 51 7.08 -6.61 9.45
N ALA A 52 8.25 -6.03 9.23
CA ALA A 52 9.37 -6.68 8.56
C ALA A 52 9.89 -7.91 9.32
N ASP A 53 9.74 -7.94 10.65
CA ASP A 53 10.16 -9.05 11.49
C ASP A 53 9.11 -10.16 11.64
N ARG A 54 7.98 -10.07 10.91
CA ARG A 54 6.93 -11.11 10.96
C ARG A 54 7.28 -12.24 10.02
N ASP A 55 6.97 -13.46 10.47
CA ASP A 55 7.12 -14.65 9.63
C ASP A 55 6.11 -14.61 8.48
N ALA A 56 6.62 -14.67 7.24
CA ALA A 56 5.84 -14.73 6.02
C ALA A 56 6.14 -16.06 5.30
N THR A 57 5.41 -17.12 5.66
CA THR A 57 5.67 -18.49 5.18
C THR A 57 4.78 -18.92 4.01
N GLU A 58 3.73 -18.15 3.71
CA GLU A 58 2.88 -18.34 2.54
C GLU A 58 3.35 -17.43 1.40
N GLY A 59 2.79 -17.59 0.19
CA GLY A 59 3.15 -16.71 -0.93
C GLY A 59 2.90 -17.29 -2.31
N VAL A 60 3.53 -16.67 -3.30
CA VAL A 60 3.48 -17.10 -4.70
C VAL A 60 4.87 -17.11 -5.32
N VAL A 61 5.13 -18.10 -6.16
CA VAL A 61 6.29 -18.14 -7.05
C VAL A 61 5.81 -17.83 -8.47
N ALA A 62 6.35 -16.77 -9.06
CA ALA A 62 6.08 -16.38 -10.43
C ALA A 62 7.33 -16.62 -11.29
N THR A 63 7.13 -17.15 -12.49
CA THR A 63 8.19 -17.35 -13.48
C THR A 63 7.84 -16.63 -14.78
N ALA A 64 8.86 -16.16 -15.47
CA ALA A 64 8.74 -15.59 -16.81
C ALA A 64 9.93 -16.02 -17.66
N THR A 65 9.67 -16.29 -18.93
CA THR A 65 10.68 -16.69 -19.91
C THR A 65 10.59 -15.73 -21.10
N THR A 66 11.72 -15.44 -21.73
CA THR A 66 11.72 -14.73 -23.02
C THR A 66 11.02 -15.57 -24.08
N ASP A 67 10.39 -14.92 -25.06
CA ASP A 67 9.62 -15.60 -26.10
C ASP A 67 10.45 -16.61 -26.91
N ASP A 68 11.75 -16.37 -27.03
CA ASP A 68 12.73 -17.23 -27.70
C ASP A 68 13.30 -18.35 -26.80
N GLY A 69 12.91 -18.39 -25.52
CA GLY A 69 13.37 -19.37 -24.54
C GLY A 69 14.82 -19.18 -24.07
N ALA A 70 15.50 -18.11 -24.47
CA ALA A 70 16.93 -17.91 -24.19
C ALA A 70 17.21 -17.51 -22.73
N ALA A 71 16.23 -16.91 -22.04
CA ALA A 71 16.37 -16.48 -20.65
C ALA A 71 15.08 -16.69 -19.85
N ALA A 72 15.22 -16.91 -18.55
CA ALA A 72 14.11 -17.01 -17.60
C ALA A 72 14.43 -16.27 -16.30
N ALA A 73 13.39 -15.78 -15.64
CA ALA A 73 13.43 -15.21 -14.31
C ALA A 73 12.38 -15.88 -13.42
N MET A 74 12.68 -15.97 -12.12
CA MET A 74 11.78 -16.47 -11.09
C MET A 74 11.79 -15.49 -9.92
N VAL A 75 10.61 -15.22 -9.37
CA VAL A 75 10.42 -14.37 -8.19
C VAL A 75 9.52 -15.09 -7.21
N GLU A 76 9.96 -15.18 -5.97
CA GLU A 76 9.14 -15.58 -4.83
C GLU A 76 8.68 -14.32 -4.09
N VAL A 77 7.37 -14.21 -3.86
CA VAL A 77 6.76 -13.13 -3.08
C VAL A 77 6.02 -13.76 -1.92
N ASN A 78 6.57 -13.61 -0.71
CA ASN A 78 5.98 -14.18 0.50
C ASN A 78 4.96 -13.23 1.17
N CYS A 79 4.01 -13.84 1.88
CA CYS A 79 3.00 -13.19 2.71
C CYS A 79 2.71 -14.01 3.99
N GLU A 80 2.02 -13.39 4.95
CA GLU A 80 1.69 -14.03 6.23
C GLU A 80 0.60 -15.12 6.08
N THR A 81 -0.29 -14.98 5.08
CA THR A 81 -1.47 -15.85 4.87
C THR A 81 -1.72 -16.09 3.38
N ASP A 82 -2.51 -17.10 3.04
CA ASP A 82 -2.86 -17.53 1.68
C ASP A 82 -4.14 -16.90 1.09
N PHE A 83 -4.79 -15.97 1.81
CA PHE A 83 -6.04 -15.29 1.41
C PHE A 83 -5.86 -13.82 1.00
#